data_AF-A0A7C2FEZ3-F1
#
_entry.id   AF-A0A7C2FEZ3-F1
#
_cell.length_a   1.000
_cell.length_b   1.000
_cell.length_c   1.000
_cell.angle_alpha   90.00
_cell.angle_beta   90.00
_cell.angle_gamma   90.00
#
_symmetry.space_group_name_H-M   'P 1'
#
loop_
_entity.id
_entity.type
_entity.pdbx_description
1 polymer ?
#
loop_
_entity_poly.entity_id
_entity_poly.type
_entity_poly.pdbx_seq_one_letter_code
_entity_poly.pdbx_strand_id
1 'polypeptide(L)' 'MSEALKITERVLKAFKYYRCFVFEKHELPVVKDFVVKSELTGLVLIKKADPRYEDIYILTASLKGFEQECVSKS' A
#
# COMPACT_ATOMS: atom_id res chain seq x y z
N MET A 1 -11.07 -17.10 8.57
CA MET A 1 -9.97 -16.12 8.60
C MET A 1 -10.48 -14.82 7.99
N SER A 2 -10.36 -13.69 8.67
CA SER A 2 -10.85 -12.41 8.14
C SER A 2 -10.08 -12.03 6.87
N GLU A 3 -10.76 -11.35 5.95
CA GLU A 3 -10.17 -10.84 4.71
C GLU A 3 -9.01 -9.88 4.98
N ALA A 4 -9.11 -9.08 6.05
CA ALA A 4 -8.06 -8.20 6.53
C ALA A 4 -6.76 -8.95 6.89
N LEU A 5 -6.85 -10.08 7.59
CA LEU A 5 -5.67 -10.89 7.94
C LEU A 5 -4.93 -11.39 6.69
N LYS A 6 -5.69 -11.86 5.68
CA LYS A 6 -5.11 -12.34 4.43
C LYS A 6 -4.37 -11.24 3.67
N ILE A 7 -4.91 -10.03 3.64
CA ILE A 7 -4.25 -8.88 3.01
C ILE A 7 -2.99 -8.49 3.78
N THR A 8 -3.04 -8.42 5.11
CA THR A 8 -1.86 -8.10 5.92
C THR A 8 -0.71 -9.07 5.65
N GLU A 9 -0.96 -10.39 5.64
CA GLU A 9 0.06 -11.40 5.33
C GLU A 9 0.65 -11.23 3.93
N ARG A 10 -0.21 -10.95 2.93
CA ARG A 10 0.21 -10.72 1.55
C ARG A 10 1.06 -9.46 1.41
N VAL A 11 0.67 -8.36 2.06
CA VAL A 11 1.45 -7.11 2.04
C VAL A 11 2.81 -7.32 2.68
N LEU A 12 2.89 -7.92 3.87
CA LEU A 12 4.15 -8.18 4.57
C LEU A 12 5.10 -9.03 3.72
N LYS A 13 4.57 -10.10 3.10
CA LYS A 13 5.36 -10.95 2.21
C LYS A 13 5.86 -10.17 0.99
N ALA A 14 5.01 -9.37 0.36
CA ALA A 14 5.38 -8.62 -0.84
C ALA A 14 6.43 -7.54 -0.54
N PHE A 15 6.29 -6.78 0.54
CA PHE A 15 7.25 -5.76 0.93
C PHE A 15 8.63 -6.34 1.30
N LYS A 16 8.67 -7.52 1.93
CA LYS A 16 9.92 -8.21 2.25
C LYS A 16 10.78 -8.50 1.02
N TYR A 17 10.17 -8.83 -0.11
CA TYR A 17 10.90 -9.24 -1.32
C TYR A 17 11.00 -8.14 -2.38
N TYR A 18 9.93 -7.35 -2.56
CA TYR A 18 9.78 -6.45 -3.71
C TYR A 18 9.66 -4.97 -3.32
N ARG A 19 9.57 -4.65 -2.03
CA ARG A 19 9.34 -3.29 -1.50
C ARG A 19 8.04 -2.63 -2.00
N CYS A 20 7.13 -3.42 -2.54
CA CYS A 20 5.82 -3.00 -2.99
C CYS A 20 4.83 -4.16 -2.89
N PHE A 21 3.54 -3.85 -2.98
CA PHE A 21 2.47 -4.81 -3.04
C PHE A 21 1.60 -4.55 -4.28
N VAL A 22 1.53 -5.54 -5.17
CA VAL A 22 0.71 -5.50 -6.39
C VAL A 22 -0.59 -6.26 -6.14
N PHE A 23 -1.71 -5.68 -6.55
CA PHE A 23 -3.05 -6.21 -6.30
C PHE A 23 -4.03 -5.79 -7.39
N GLU A 24 -5.17 -6.48 -7.47
CA GLU A 24 -6.19 -6.21 -8.47
C GLU A 24 -7.19 -5.14 -8.02
N LYS A 25 -7.84 -4.49 -8.98
CA LYS A 25 -8.81 -3.41 -8.75
C LYS A 25 -9.93 -3.77 -7.79
N HIS A 26 -10.40 -5.02 -7.82
CA HIS A 26 -11.46 -5.48 -6.92
C HIS A 26 -11.01 -5.48 -5.43
N GLU A 27 -9.69 -5.57 -5.17
CA GLU A 27 -9.11 -5.53 -3.83
C GLU A 27 -8.88 -4.10 -3.33
N LEU A 28 -9.03 -3.09 -4.19
CA LEU A 28 -8.75 -1.68 -3.86
C LEU A 28 -9.47 -1.17 -2.60
N PRO A 29 -10.76 -1.47 -2.35
CA PRO A 29 -11.44 -1.03 -1.13
C PRO A 29 -10.77 -1.59 0.13
N VAL A 30 -10.39 -2.87 0.11
CA VAL A 30 -9.81 -3.55 1.28
C VAL A 30 -8.36 -3.11 1.51
N VAL A 31 -7.60 -2.86 0.44
CA VAL A 31 -6.24 -2.31 0.55
C VAL A 31 -6.27 -0.88 1.11
N LYS A 32 -7.25 -0.05 0.72
CA LYS A 32 -7.42 1.29 1.33
C LYS A 32 -7.76 1.20 2.81
N ASP A 33 -8.66 0.30 3.19
CA ASP A 33 -9.03 0.07 4.59
C ASP A 33 -7.83 -0.40 5.42
N PHE A 34 -6.99 -1.30 4.86
CA PHE A 34 -5.72 -1.70 5.46
C PHE A 34 -4.79 -0.50 5.71
N VAL A 35 -4.59 0.39 4.72
CA VAL A 35 -3.71 1.56 4.86
C VAL A 35 -4.18 2.47 6.00
N VAL A 36 -5.49 2.69 6.12
CA VAL A 36 -6.06 3.53 7.19
C VAL A 36 -5.91 2.85 8.55
N LYS A 37 -6.30 1.58 8.68
CA LYS A 37 -6.27 0.84 9.95
C LYS A 37 -4.86 0.55 10.46
N SER A 38 -3.88 0.49 9.58
CA SER A 38 -2.46 0.32 9.94
C SER A 38 -1.71 1.64 10.08
N GLU A 39 -2.41 2.79 10.08
CA GLU A 39 -1.81 4.12 10.26
C GLU A 39 -0.71 4.46 9.24
N LEU A 40 -0.79 3.87 8.04
CA LEU A 40 0.17 4.09 6.96
C LEU A 40 -0.21 5.26 6.05
N THR A 41 -1.31 5.96 6.36
CA THR A 41 -1.80 7.10 5.59
C THR A 41 -0.70 8.15 5.42
N GLY A 42 -0.43 8.54 4.17
CA GLY A 42 0.64 9.49 3.84
C GLY A 42 2.02 8.84 3.64
N LEU A 43 2.32 7.73 4.33
CA LEU A 43 3.59 6.99 4.23
C LEU A 43 3.64 6.04 3.03
N VAL A 44 2.48 5.68 2.50
CA VAL A 44 2.34 4.85 1.31
C VAL A 44 1.43 5.51 0.30
N LEU A 45 1.60 5.13 -0.97
CA LEU A 45 0.77 5.56 -2.08
C LEU A 45 0.22 4.37 -2.84
N ILE A 46 -1.03 4.50 -3.27
CA ILE A 46 -1.70 3.56 -4.17
C ILE A 46 -1.79 4.21 -5.54
N LYS A 47 -1.27 3.55 -6.58
CA LYS A 47 -1.39 4.00 -7.97
C LYS A 47 -1.64 2.82 -8.91
N LYS A 48 -2.05 3.08 -10.15
CA LYS A 48 -2.06 2.04 -11.19
C LYS A 48 -0.62 1.57 -11.43
N ALA A 49 -0.44 0.26 -11.56
CA ALA A 49 0.88 -0.32 -11.82
C ALA A 49 1.39 0.08 -13.21
N ASP A 50 0.49 0.11 -14.20
CA ASP A 50 0.75 0.55 -15.57
C ASP A 50 -0.52 1.20 -16.16
N PRO A 51 -0.42 2.32 -16.90
CA PRO A 51 -1.58 2.94 -17.55
C PRO A 51 -2.34 2.02 -18.53
N ARG A 52 -1.67 1.02 -19.12
CA ARG A 52 -2.23 0.07 -20.08
C ARG A 52 -3.07 -1.02 -19.43
N TYR A 53 -2.88 -1.28 -18.14
CA TYR A 53 -3.59 -2.29 -17.38
C TYR A 53 -4.49 -1.61 -16.35
N GLU A 54 -5.77 -1.46 -16.68
CA GLU A 54 -6.71 -0.71 -15.83
C GLU A 54 -6.99 -1.37 -14.48
N ASP A 55 -6.73 -2.67 -14.39
CA ASP A 55 -7.13 -3.49 -13.24
C ASP A 55 -5.99 -3.81 -12.27
N ILE A 56 -4.75 -3.36 -12.55
CA ILE A 56 -3.59 -3.68 -11.71
C ILE A 56 -3.12 -2.41 -10.98
N TYR A 57 -3.05 -2.52 -9.65
CA TYR A 57 -2.64 -1.46 -8.76
C TYR A 57 -1.39 -1.86 -7.96
N ILE A 58 -0.66 -0.85 -7.50
CA ILE A 58 0.52 -1.00 -6.66
C ILE A 58 0.41 -0.10 -5.43
N LEU A 59 0.68 -0.69 -4.27
CA LEU A 59 0.94 -0.02 -3.00
C LEU A 59 2.45 0.05 -2.80
N THR A 60 3.00 1.25 -2.61
CA THR A 60 4.45 1.45 -2.41
C THR A 60 4.72 2.61 -1.47
N ALA A 61 5.96 2.73 -0.99
CA ALA A 61 6.41 3.81 -0.13
C ALA A 61 6.23 5.19 -0.79
N SER A 62 5.79 6.17 0.00
CA SER A 62 5.68 7.56 -0.40
C SER A 62 6.90 8.34 0.07
N LEU A 63 7.87 8.57 -0.82
CA LEU A 63 9.08 9.33 -0.48
C LEU A 63 8.76 10.72 0.08
N LYS A 64 7.79 11.43 -0.53
CA LYS A 64 7.32 12.73 -0.02
C LYS A 64 6.70 12.64 1.38
N GLY A 65 5.94 11.58 1.64
CA GLY A 65 5.35 11.34 2.95
C GLY A 65 6.40 11.10 4.02
N PHE A 66 7.41 10.27 3.69
CA PHE A 66 8.56 10.04 4.56
C PHE A 66 9.33 11.33 4.88
N GLU A 67 9.64 12.14 3.86
CA GLU A 67 10.33 13.42 4.06
C GLU A 67 9.56 14.34 5.02
N GLN A 68 8.24 14.44 4.86
CA GLN A 68 7.39 15.26 5.73
C GLN A 68 7.34 14.74 7.17
N GLU A 69 7.27 13.43 7.38
CA GLU A 69 7.28 12.84 8.72
C GLU A 69 8.65 13.02 9.41
N CYS A 70 9.75 12.96 8.67
CA CYS A 70 11.09 13.23 9.21
C CYS A 70 11.25 14.70 9.63
N VAL A 71 10.75 15.64 8.81
CA VAL A 71 10.82 17.08 9.11
C VAL A 71 9.94 17.45 10.30
N SER A 72 8.74 16.86 10.43
CA SER A 72 7.82 17.17 11.52
C SER A 72 8.26 16.66 12.90
N LYS A 73 9.24 15.75 12.96
CA LYS A 73 9.84 15.23 14.19
C LYS A 73 11.17 15.92 14.57
N SER A 74 11.63 16.90 13.78
CA SER A 74 12.88 17.65 14.00
C SER A 74 12.65 18.95 14.76
#